data_AF-A0A426DSK7-F1
#
_entry.id   AF-A0A426DSK7-F1
#
_cell.length_a   1.000
_cell.length_b   1.000
_cell.length_c   1.000
_cell.angle_alpha   90.00
_cell.angle_beta   90.00
_cell.angle_gamma   90.00
#
_symmetry.space_group_name_H-M   'P 1'
#
loop_
_entity.id
_entity.type
_entity.pdbx_description
1 polymer ?
#
loop_
_entity_poly.entity_id
_entity_poly.type
_entity_poly.pdbx_seq_one_letter_code
_entity_poly.pdbx_strand_id
1 'polypeptide(L)'
;MRIGVLDTDGAFTDSYFAGKKWNRHGQRIEEGNRKKAGFSHAEYVCSHIYKENPDAEILLLPILGPNMKCTVMELIRGIEMLIDLKVDIIHISAGNEHTYHQELEHVCRKAYDEGILMIAAHSNRDVKATYPASFPFVLGVRSVDEKEPGRIIQIDMKKRDIIFSSGYFSIYHLGIPKLHHGNSFACAMVTGLLSRGEAGDYGLVNAFQKSSLNRYYPYQELKTKKCYFLSNRPEEFLQQKFAAQITNAAVYEKFRPEILEKWNGGNEIEGYDTVFIDHDCYSDIFPYKNMLLNCMKNNLRKEWVFRYPLFNLSERMSFFRNHRMVISQFFL
;
A
#
# COMPACT_ATOMS: atom_id res chain seq x y z
N MET A 1 -16.40 3.56 -6.85
CA MET A 1 -15.59 2.59 -7.60
C MET A 1 -15.84 1.22 -7.01
N ARG A 2 -16.30 0.27 -7.82
CA ARG A 2 -16.54 -1.13 -7.49
C ARG A 2 -15.34 -1.94 -7.96
N ILE A 3 -14.69 -2.66 -7.04
CA ILE A 3 -13.47 -3.42 -7.28
C ILE A 3 -13.78 -4.89 -7.03
N GLY A 4 -13.73 -5.69 -8.08
CA GLY A 4 -13.77 -7.14 -7.97
C GLY A 4 -12.40 -7.68 -7.53
N VAL A 5 -12.36 -8.46 -6.46
CA VAL A 5 -11.12 -9.06 -5.94
C VAL A 5 -11.21 -10.58 -6.05
N LEU A 6 -10.31 -11.18 -6.81
CA LEU A 6 -10.16 -12.63 -6.94
C LEU A 6 -9.03 -13.12 -6.02
N ASP A 7 -9.38 -13.65 -4.84
CA ASP A 7 -8.40 -14.05 -3.82
C ASP A 7 -8.90 -15.26 -2.99
N THR A 8 -8.34 -15.46 -1.79
CA THR A 8 -8.82 -16.33 -0.73
C THR A 8 -10.09 -15.78 -0.07
N ASP A 9 -10.69 -16.55 0.83
CA ASP A 9 -11.69 -15.99 1.75
C ASP A 9 -11.05 -15.28 2.94
N GLY A 10 -11.83 -14.49 3.68
CA GLY A 10 -11.38 -13.76 4.87
C GLY A 10 -12.52 -13.49 5.86
N ALA A 11 -12.16 -13.22 7.11
CA ALA A 11 -13.13 -12.96 8.18
C ALA A 11 -13.54 -11.48 8.25
N PHE A 12 -12.61 -10.56 7.98
CA PHE A 12 -12.81 -9.10 7.98
C PHE A 12 -13.38 -8.59 9.31
N THR A 13 -12.97 -9.18 10.43
CA THR A 13 -13.47 -8.86 11.77
C THR A 13 -12.66 -7.78 12.50
N ASP A 14 -11.48 -7.44 12.00
CA ASP A 14 -10.64 -6.40 12.58
C ASP A 14 -11.29 -5.01 12.43
N SER A 15 -11.09 -4.17 13.45
CA SER A 15 -11.64 -2.80 13.52
C SER A 15 -11.27 -1.93 12.32
N TYR A 16 -10.14 -2.20 11.64
CA TYR A 16 -9.74 -1.51 10.43
C TYR A 16 -10.77 -1.66 9.30
N PHE A 17 -11.49 -2.78 9.23
CA PHE A 17 -12.51 -3.00 8.20
C PHE A 17 -13.89 -2.43 8.56
N ALA A 18 -14.07 -1.94 9.79
CA ALA A 18 -15.34 -1.37 10.22
C ALA A 18 -15.77 -0.19 9.34
N GLY A 19 -17.01 -0.22 8.85
CA GLY A 19 -17.58 0.82 7.99
C GLY A 19 -17.12 0.79 6.52
N LYS A 20 -16.21 -0.13 6.15
CA LYS A 20 -15.77 -0.29 4.76
C LYS A 20 -16.77 -1.12 3.95
N LYS A 21 -16.99 -0.73 2.70
CA LYS A 21 -18.00 -1.36 1.82
C LYS A 21 -17.44 -2.59 1.14
N TRP A 22 -17.73 -3.79 1.66
CA TRP A 22 -17.39 -5.02 0.97
C TRP A 22 -18.51 -6.04 1.04
N ASN A 23 -18.55 -6.93 0.03
CA ASN A 23 -19.44 -8.09 0.00
C ASN A 23 -18.69 -9.31 -0.55
N ARG A 24 -19.02 -10.49 -0.01
CA ARG A 24 -18.56 -11.77 -0.55
C ARG A 24 -19.52 -12.24 -1.64
N HIS A 25 -18.99 -12.60 -2.80
CA HIS A 25 -19.74 -13.19 -3.90
C HIS A 25 -19.19 -14.58 -4.23
N GLY A 26 -20.07 -15.59 -4.28
CA GLY A 26 -19.69 -16.99 -4.51
C GLY A 26 -19.47 -17.79 -3.22
N GLN A 27 -19.23 -19.09 -3.37
CA GLN A 27 -19.03 -20.01 -2.25
C GLN A 27 -17.55 -20.39 -2.10
N ARG A 28 -16.96 -20.06 -0.94
CA ARG A 28 -16.03 -20.98 -0.25
C ARG A 28 -15.80 -20.66 1.23
N ILE A 29 -16.50 -21.42 2.07
CA ILE A 29 -16.08 -21.98 3.36
C ILE A 29 -16.56 -23.45 3.33
N GLU A 30 -15.72 -24.47 3.53
CA GLU A 30 -15.74 -25.18 4.83
C GLU A 30 -14.43 -25.10 5.63
N GLU A 31 -14.58 -24.46 6.80
CA GLU A 31 -13.66 -24.31 7.92
C GLU A 31 -13.51 -25.65 8.66
N GLY A 32 -12.87 -26.64 8.04
CA GLY A 32 -12.61 -27.88 8.77
C GLY A 32 -11.81 -27.71 10.07
N ASN A 33 -11.06 -26.59 10.27
CA ASN A 33 -10.32 -26.30 11.52
C ASN A 33 -9.44 -25.03 11.49
N ARG A 34 -9.92 -23.80 11.27
CA ARG A 34 -9.00 -22.63 11.33
C ARG A 34 -9.54 -21.38 12.02
N LYS A 35 -9.51 -21.43 13.36
CA LYS A 35 -8.81 -20.36 14.11
C LYS A 35 -7.31 -20.45 13.79
N LYS A 36 -6.88 -20.06 12.59
CA LYS A 36 -5.47 -19.67 12.42
C LYS A 36 -5.36 -18.26 12.97
N ALA A 37 -4.51 -18.06 13.97
CA ALA A 37 -4.20 -16.72 14.44
C ALA A 37 -3.61 -15.90 13.28
N GLY A 38 -4.20 -14.75 12.98
CA GLY A 38 -3.75 -13.81 11.94
C GLY A 38 -4.73 -13.64 10.77
N PHE A 39 -4.45 -12.67 9.91
CA PHE A 39 -5.27 -12.32 8.76
C PHE A 39 -5.08 -13.29 7.58
N SER A 40 -6.14 -13.48 6.80
CA SER A 40 -6.07 -14.16 5.51
C SER A 40 -5.34 -13.32 4.46
N HIS A 41 -4.97 -13.94 3.33
CA HIS A 41 -4.33 -13.21 2.24
C HIS A 41 -5.28 -12.14 1.65
N ALA A 42 -6.57 -12.45 1.53
CA ALA A 42 -7.58 -11.51 1.07
C ALA A 42 -7.74 -10.32 2.02
N GLU A 43 -7.67 -10.53 3.33
CA GLU A 43 -7.69 -9.43 4.31
C GLU A 43 -6.48 -8.50 4.13
N TYR A 44 -5.27 -9.04 3.95
CA TYR A 44 -4.10 -8.21 3.67
C TYR A 44 -4.24 -7.43 2.36
N VAL A 45 -4.64 -8.09 1.27
CA VAL A 45 -4.84 -7.46 -0.05
C VAL A 45 -5.89 -6.35 0.02
N CYS A 46 -7.08 -6.66 0.56
CA CYS A 46 -8.15 -5.68 0.67
C CYS A 46 -7.75 -4.52 1.59
N SER A 47 -6.99 -4.78 2.66
CA SER A 47 -6.51 -3.71 3.53
C SER A 47 -5.59 -2.72 2.81
N HIS A 48 -4.75 -3.19 1.87
CA HIS A 48 -3.90 -2.32 1.04
C HIS A 48 -4.72 -1.48 0.05
N ILE A 49 -5.74 -2.08 -0.57
CA ILE A 49 -6.68 -1.35 -1.44
C ILE A 49 -7.37 -0.25 -0.64
N TYR A 50 -7.94 -0.59 0.52
CA TYR A 50 -8.65 0.33 1.39
C TYR A 50 -7.77 1.40 2.03
N LYS A 51 -6.49 1.11 2.22
CA LYS A 51 -5.54 2.11 2.70
C LYS A 51 -5.43 3.27 1.73
N GLU A 52 -5.40 3.01 0.42
CA GLU A 52 -5.29 4.05 -0.61
C GLU A 52 -6.64 4.63 -1.03
N ASN A 53 -7.70 3.81 -1.03
CA ASN A 53 -9.07 4.25 -1.29
C ASN A 53 -10.06 3.67 -0.27
N PRO A 54 -10.34 4.37 0.85
CA PRO A 54 -11.27 3.90 1.86
C PRO A 54 -12.73 3.88 1.40
N ASP A 55 -13.06 4.60 0.32
CA ASP A 55 -14.43 4.72 -0.21
C ASP A 55 -14.76 3.69 -1.30
N ALA A 56 -13.78 2.86 -1.68
CA ALA A 56 -13.99 1.77 -2.63
C ALA A 56 -15.04 0.77 -2.12
N GLU A 57 -15.77 0.16 -3.05
CA GLU A 57 -16.62 -1.00 -2.76
C GLU A 57 -15.91 -2.26 -3.26
N ILE A 58 -15.59 -3.20 -2.37
CA ILE A 58 -14.92 -4.44 -2.73
C ILE A 58 -15.91 -5.60 -2.88
N LEU A 59 -15.92 -6.25 -4.04
CA LEU A 59 -16.65 -7.48 -4.29
C LEU A 59 -15.64 -8.63 -4.30
N LEU A 60 -15.53 -9.35 -3.17
CA LEU A 60 -14.57 -10.44 -3.00
C LEU A 60 -15.16 -11.75 -3.52
N LEU A 61 -14.48 -12.39 -4.48
CA LEU A 61 -14.77 -13.74 -4.93
C LEU A 61 -13.65 -14.68 -4.46
N PRO A 62 -13.93 -15.58 -3.50
CA PRO A 62 -12.94 -16.48 -2.93
C PRO A 62 -12.66 -17.65 -3.88
N ILE A 63 -11.79 -17.45 -4.87
CA ILE A 63 -11.40 -18.49 -5.84
C ILE A 63 -10.20 -19.32 -5.35
N LEU A 64 -9.36 -18.78 -4.47
CA LEU A 64 -8.15 -19.45 -3.98
C LEU A 64 -8.48 -20.37 -2.79
N GLY A 65 -8.14 -21.65 -2.93
CA GLY A 65 -8.30 -22.64 -1.86
C GLY A 65 -7.21 -22.58 -0.78
N PRO A 66 -7.24 -23.51 0.21
CA PRO A 66 -6.36 -23.51 1.38
C PRO A 66 -4.84 -23.53 1.12
N ASN A 67 -4.43 -23.91 -0.10
CA ASN A 67 -3.04 -23.99 -0.55
C ASN A 67 -2.62 -22.80 -1.42
N MET A 68 -3.38 -21.69 -1.43
CA MET A 68 -3.16 -20.52 -2.30
C MET A 68 -3.19 -20.88 -3.79
N LYS A 69 -4.06 -21.81 -4.17
CA LYS A 69 -4.21 -22.30 -5.55
C LYS A 69 -5.65 -22.27 -5.99
N CYS A 70 -5.85 -22.03 -7.28
CA CYS A 70 -7.09 -22.26 -8.00
C CYS A 70 -6.76 -22.88 -9.37
N THR A 71 -7.76 -23.45 -10.01
CA THR A 71 -7.70 -23.88 -11.41
C THR A 71 -7.88 -22.68 -12.34
N VAL A 72 -7.38 -22.78 -13.58
CA VAL A 72 -7.60 -21.76 -14.60
C VAL A 72 -9.11 -21.55 -14.86
N MET A 73 -9.91 -22.61 -14.78
CA MET A 73 -11.38 -22.50 -14.91
C MET A 73 -12.04 -21.73 -13.77
N GLU A 74 -11.59 -21.90 -12.52
CA GLU A 74 -12.06 -21.08 -11.39
C GLU A 74 -11.69 -19.59 -11.61
N LEU A 75 -10.49 -19.31 -12.12
CA LEU A 75 -10.08 -17.94 -12.46
C LEU A 75 -10.93 -17.34 -13.59
N ILE A 76 -11.17 -18.08 -14.68
CA ILE A 76 -12.01 -17.63 -15.80
C ILE A 76 -13.43 -17.31 -15.31
N ARG A 77 -14.06 -18.23 -14.56
CA ARG A 77 -15.41 -18.02 -14.01
C ARG A 77 -15.47 -16.82 -13.05
N GLY A 78 -14.42 -16.60 -12.27
CA GLY A 78 -14.30 -15.44 -11.40
C GLY A 78 -14.27 -14.13 -12.20
N ILE A 79 -13.50 -14.08 -13.29
CA ILE A 79 -13.45 -12.92 -14.18
C ILE A 79 -14.82 -12.71 -14.84
N GLU A 80 -15.45 -13.75 -15.40
CA GLU A 80 -16.80 -13.68 -16.00
C GLU A 80 -17.83 -13.12 -15.03
N MET A 81 -17.86 -13.63 -13.80
CA MET A 81 -18.79 -13.16 -12.77
C MET A 81 -18.56 -11.69 -12.44
N LEU A 82 -17.30 -11.22 -12.37
CA LEU A 82 -16.99 -9.82 -12.12
C LEU A 82 -17.37 -8.91 -13.28
N ILE A 83 -17.23 -9.38 -14.53
CA ILE A 83 -17.75 -8.71 -15.72
C ILE A 83 -19.28 -8.55 -15.61
N ASP A 84 -20.00 -9.64 -15.31
CA ASP A 84 -21.46 -9.62 -15.19
C ASP A 84 -21.94 -8.72 -14.05
N LEU A 85 -21.16 -8.66 -12.97
CA LEU A 85 -21.40 -7.75 -11.84
C LEU A 85 -21.08 -6.29 -12.17
N LYS A 86 -20.52 -5.98 -13.35
CA LYS A 86 -20.15 -4.64 -13.82
C LYS A 86 -19.27 -3.90 -12.82
N VAL A 87 -18.20 -4.55 -12.37
CA VAL A 87 -17.17 -3.88 -11.58
C VAL A 87 -16.36 -2.94 -12.46
N ASP A 88 -15.77 -1.90 -11.87
CA ASP A 88 -14.92 -0.96 -12.60
C ASP A 88 -13.48 -1.49 -12.73
N ILE A 89 -13.03 -2.24 -11.73
CA ILE A 89 -11.67 -2.80 -11.65
C ILE A 89 -11.74 -4.27 -11.26
N ILE A 90 -10.94 -5.12 -11.90
CA ILE A 90 -10.69 -6.50 -11.48
C ILE A 90 -9.26 -6.60 -10.97
N HIS A 91 -9.11 -6.92 -9.69
CA HIS A 91 -7.85 -7.18 -9.01
C HIS A 91 -7.57 -8.67 -8.94
N ILE A 92 -6.37 -9.07 -9.35
CA ILE A 92 -5.93 -10.47 -9.34
C ILE A 92 -4.53 -10.57 -8.74
N SER A 93 -4.41 -11.16 -7.55
CA SER A 93 -3.15 -11.40 -6.86
C SER A 93 -2.62 -12.84 -7.07
N ALA A 94 -3.05 -13.48 -8.15
CA ALA A 94 -2.73 -14.86 -8.53
C ALA A 94 -2.52 -14.97 -10.06
N GLY A 95 -1.78 -16.00 -10.50
CA GLY A 95 -1.57 -16.23 -11.92
C GLY A 95 -0.99 -17.60 -12.24
N ASN A 96 -1.03 -17.96 -13.52
CA ASN A 96 -0.42 -19.17 -14.07
C ASN A 96 0.97 -18.83 -14.65
N GLU A 97 1.99 -19.48 -14.10
CA GLU A 97 3.40 -19.31 -14.48
C GLU A 97 3.87 -20.34 -15.53
N HIS A 98 3.06 -21.36 -15.81
CA HIS A 98 3.48 -22.55 -16.55
C HIS A 98 2.92 -22.61 -17.96
N THR A 99 1.68 -22.16 -18.14
CA THR A 99 0.95 -22.41 -19.39
C THR A 99 0.10 -21.20 -19.78
N TYR A 100 0.21 -20.82 -21.05
CA TYR A 100 -0.70 -19.87 -21.69
C TYR A 100 -2.01 -20.59 -22.03
N HIS A 101 -3.14 -19.96 -21.73
CA HIS A 101 -4.48 -20.47 -22.03
C HIS A 101 -5.25 -19.42 -22.84
N GLN A 102 -5.67 -19.80 -24.04
CA GLN A 102 -6.37 -18.89 -24.96
C GLN A 102 -7.73 -18.47 -24.40
N GLU A 103 -8.41 -19.34 -23.66
CA GLU A 103 -9.69 -19.05 -23.01
C GLU A 103 -9.52 -17.99 -21.91
N LEU A 104 -8.41 -18.05 -21.17
CA LEU A 104 -8.08 -17.03 -20.17
C LEU A 104 -7.78 -15.68 -20.84
N GLU A 105 -7.04 -15.67 -21.95
CA GLU A 105 -6.82 -14.43 -22.71
C GLU A 105 -8.15 -13.86 -23.24
N HIS A 106 -9.03 -14.71 -23.76
CA HIS A 106 -10.33 -14.30 -24.30
C HIS A 106 -11.21 -13.62 -23.25
N VAL A 107 -11.35 -14.21 -22.06
CA VAL A 107 -12.16 -13.59 -20.98
C VAL A 107 -11.52 -12.29 -20.48
N CYS A 108 -10.18 -12.24 -20.38
CA CYS A 108 -9.50 -11.00 -19.99
C CYS A 108 -9.68 -9.93 -21.07
N ARG A 109 -9.71 -10.32 -22.35
CA ARG A 109 -9.97 -9.37 -23.45
C ARG A 109 -11.39 -8.84 -23.37
N LYS A 110 -12.37 -9.71 -23.15
CA LYS A 110 -13.78 -9.30 -22.94
C LYS A 110 -13.90 -8.26 -21.82
N ALA A 111 -13.28 -8.47 -20.65
CA ALA A 111 -13.30 -7.48 -19.57
C ALA A 111 -12.76 -6.11 -20.01
N TYR A 112 -11.63 -6.11 -20.72
CA TYR A 112 -11.03 -4.89 -21.25
C TYR A 112 -11.92 -4.17 -22.28
N ASP A 113 -12.55 -4.93 -23.19
CA ASP A 113 -13.43 -4.37 -24.22
C ASP A 113 -14.71 -3.78 -23.62
N GLU A 114 -15.15 -4.28 -22.46
CA GLU A 114 -16.22 -3.69 -21.64
C GLU A 114 -15.76 -2.48 -20.79
N GLY A 115 -14.49 -2.08 -20.90
CA GLY A 115 -13.93 -0.93 -20.19
C GLY A 115 -13.52 -1.22 -18.74
N ILE A 116 -13.47 -2.49 -18.33
CA ILE A 116 -13.07 -2.90 -16.98
C ILE A 116 -11.55 -2.94 -16.89
N LEU A 117 -10.98 -2.20 -15.94
CA LEU A 117 -9.53 -2.19 -15.73
C LEU A 117 -9.09 -3.46 -14.99
N MET A 118 -8.33 -4.31 -15.66
CA MET A 118 -7.69 -5.47 -15.02
C MET A 118 -6.31 -5.12 -14.50
N ILE A 119 -6.03 -5.46 -13.23
CA ILE A 119 -4.74 -5.27 -12.58
C ILE A 119 -4.33 -6.61 -11.96
N ALA A 120 -3.17 -7.13 -12.36
CA ALA A 120 -2.73 -8.45 -11.92
C ALA A 120 -1.27 -8.46 -11.46
N ALA A 121 -0.99 -9.20 -10.39
CA ALA A 121 0.36 -9.39 -9.89
C ALA A 121 1.13 -10.39 -10.76
N HIS A 122 2.37 -10.06 -11.10
CA HIS A 122 3.34 -11.05 -11.59
C HIS A 122 3.79 -11.97 -10.45
N SER A 123 4.34 -13.14 -10.79
CA SER A 123 4.92 -14.05 -9.81
C SER A 123 5.99 -13.38 -8.95
N ASN A 124 6.10 -13.85 -7.71
CA ASN A 124 7.21 -13.49 -6.82
C ASN A 124 8.52 -14.22 -7.18
N ARG A 125 8.50 -15.09 -8.18
CA ARG A 125 9.66 -15.82 -8.69
C ARG A 125 10.07 -15.25 -10.04
N ASP A 126 11.33 -15.46 -10.40
CA ASP A 126 11.80 -15.14 -11.73
C ASP A 126 11.26 -16.17 -12.74
N VAL A 127 10.18 -15.79 -13.43
CA VAL A 127 9.49 -16.61 -14.43
C VAL A 127 9.31 -15.81 -15.72
N LYS A 128 9.26 -16.52 -16.85
CA LYS A 128 9.18 -15.89 -18.18
C LYS A 128 7.91 -15.05 -18.36
N ALA A 129 6.78 -15.53 -17.82
CA ALA A 129 5.49 -14.86 -17.89
C ALA A 129 4.60 -15.32 -16.73
N THR A 130 3.68 -14.46 -16.32
CA THR A 130 2.59 -14.77 -15.39
C THR A 130 1.29 -14.33 -16.03
N TYR A 131 0.37 -15.25 -16.29
CA TYR A 131 -0.94 -14.92 -16.87
C TYR A 131 -2.00 -14.82 -15.76
N PRO A 132 -2.81 -13.75 -15.70
CA PRO A 132 -3.05 -12.79 -16.80
C PRO A 132 -2.15 -11.54 -16.80
N ALA A 133 -1.28 -11.33 -15.80
CA ALA A 133 -0.46 -10.11 -15.67
C ALA A 133 0.42 -9.76 -16.88
N SER A 134 0.79 -10.75 -17.70
CA SER A 134 1.61 -10.57 -18.90
C SER A 134 0.81 -10.29 -20.18
N PHE A 135 -0.53 -10.25 -20.14
CA PHE A 135 -1.33 -9.86 -21.30
C PHE A 135 -1.20 -8.35 -21.54
N PRO A 136 -1.07 -7.88 -22.80
CA PRO A 136 -0.77 -6.47 -23.11
C PRO A 136 -1.89 -5.48 -22.77
N PHE A 137 -3.05 -6.00 -22.37
CA PHE A 137 -4.25 -5.23 -21.99
C PHE A 137 -4.61 -5.39 -20.51
N VAL A 138 -3.81 -6.16 -19.76
CA VAL A 138 -3.85 -6.24 -18.31
C VAL A 138 -2.72 -5.37 -17.77
N LEU A 139 -2.99 -4.61 -16.71
CA LEU A 139 -1.95 -3.86 -16.02
C LEU A 139 -1.19 -4.80 -15.09
N GLY A 140 0.01 -5.19 -15.49
CA GLY A 140 0.90 -6.02 -14.69
C GLY A 140 1.52 -5.23 -13.54
N VAL A 141 1.67 -5.85 -12.37
CA VAL A 141 2.37 -5.25 -11.24
C VAL A 141 3.43 -6.20 -10.72
N ARG A 142 4.67 -5.71 -10.58
CA ARG A 142 5.80 -6.50 -10.11
C ARG A 142 6.73 -5.68 -9.25
N SER A 143 7.60 -6.38 -8.54
CA SER A 143 8.70 -5.80 -7.78
C SER A 143 10.02 -6.32 -8.30
N VAL A 144 11.06 -5.49 -8.22
CA VAL A 144 12.45 -5.85 -8.47
C VAL A 144 13.26 -5.47 -7.23
N ASP A 145 13.99 -6.42 -6.65
CA ASP A 145 14.83 -6.14 -5.48
C ASP A 145 16.19 -5.57 -5.95
N GLU A 146 16.16 -4.28 -6.28
CA GLU A 146 17.37 -3.52 -6.61
C GLU A 146 18.17 -3.26 -5.32
N LYS A 147 19.51 -3.40 -5.38
CA LYS A 147 20.38 -3.17 -4.22
C LYS A 147 20.37 -1.71 -3.76
N GLU A 148 20.32 -0.79 -4.72
CA GLU A 148 20.36 0.67 -4.48
C GLU A 148 19.34 1.35 -5.40
N PRO A 149 18.05 1.27 -5.08
CA PRO A 149 17.02 1.78 -5.95
C PRO A 149 16.96 3.31 -5.93
N GLY A 150 17.11 3.94 -7.09
CA GLY A 150 17.00 5.39 -7.22
C GLY A 150 15.56 5.92 -7.18
N ARG A 151 14.56 5.04 -7.34
CA ARG A 151 13.12 5.37 -7.38
C ARG A 151 12.32 4.25 -6.74
N ILE A 152 11.14 4.57 -6.20
CA ILE A 152 10.24 3.61 -5.55
C ILE A 152 9.36 2.88 -6.58
N ILE A 153 8.83 3.62 -7.55
CA ILE A 153 7.90 3.14 -8.58
C ILE A 153 8.35 3.60 -9.97
N GLN A 154 8.23 2.70 -10.95
CA GLN A 154 8.38 2.98 -12.37
C GLN A 154 7.24 2.34 -13.18
N ILE A 155 6.81 3.01 -14.24
CA ILE A 155 5.84 2.54 -15.23
C ILE A 155 6.61 2.16 -16.49
N ASP A 156 6.52 0.90 -16.89
CA ASP A 156 6.95 0.41 -18.19
C ASP A 156 5.76 0.46 -19.15
N MET A 157 5.67 1.53 -19.93
CA MET A 157 4.59 1.74 -20.90
C MET A 157 4.55 0.67 -22.00
N LYS A 158 5.68 0.05 -22.32
CA LYS A 158 5.76 -0.95 -23.40
C LYS A 158 5.19 -2.28 -22.95
N LYS A 159 5.50 -2.70 -21.72
CA LYS A 159 4.97 -3.93 -21.13
C LYS A 159 3.63 -3.74 -20.42
N ARG A 160 3.22 -2.49 -20.20
CA ARG A 160 2.06 -2.12 -19.39
C ARG A 160 2.21 -2.60 -17.94
N ASP A 161 3.42 -2.44 -17.40
CA ASP A 161 3.78 -2.84 -16.04
C ASP A 161 3.96 -1.63 -15.12
N ILE A 162 3.55 -1.77 -13.86
CA ILE A 162 4.05 -0.97 -12.74
C ILE A 162 5.07 -1.80 -11.97
N ILE A 163 6.25 -1.23 -11.80
CA ILE A 163 7.43 -1.86 -11.21
C ILE A 163 7.75 -1.12 -9.92
N PHE A 164 7.71 -1.85 -8.80
CA PHE A 164 8.23 -1.39 -7.51
C PHE A 164 9.68 -1.82 -7.38
N SER A 165 10.49 -1.00 -6.73
CA SER A 165 11.91 -1.30 -6.48
C SER A 165 12.17 -2.11 -5.20
N SER A 166 11.10 -2.58 -4.54
CA SER A 166 11.18 -3.44 -3.37
C SER A 166 9.97 -4.36 -3.34
N GLY A 167 10.21 -5.65 -3.06
CA GLY A 167 9.13 -6.62 -2.83
C GLY A 167 8.45 -6.50 -1.46
N TYR A 168 8.88 -5.58 -0.59
CA TYR A 168 8.45 -5.50 0.81
C TYR A 168 7.46 -4.36 1.07
N PHE A 169 6.29 -4.71 1.62
CA PHE A 169 5.18 -3.78 1.85
C PHE A 169 4.73 -3.81 3.32
N SER A 170 4.45 -2.63 3.87
CA SER A 170 4.02 -2.50 5.26
C SER A 170 2.51 -2.68 5.41
N ILE A 171 2.11 -3.53 6.36
CA ILE A 171 0.72 -3.72 6.81
C ILE A 171 0.45 -3.05 8.16
N TYR A 172 1.18 -1.97 8.45
CA TYR A 172 1.13 -1.23 9.71
C TYR A 172 -0.29 -0.87 10.16
N HIS A 173 -1.20 -0.55 9.22
CA HIS A 173 -2.58 -0.16 9.51
C HIS A 173 -3.46 -1.26 10.09
N LEU A 174 -3.03 -2.53 10.01
CA LEU A 174 -3.65 -3.66 10.71
C LEU A 174 -2.99 -3.95 12.07
N GLY A 175 -2.23 -2.98 12.63
CA GLY A 175 -1.52 -3.15 13.89
C GLY A 175 -0.29 -4.07 13.79
N ILE A 176 0.19 -4.37 12.59
CA ILE A 176 1.35 -5.23 12.37
C ILE A 176 2.53 -4.37 11.87
N PRO A 177 3.47 -3.97 12.74
CA PRO A 177 4.60 -3.11 12.39
C PRO A 177 5.72 -3.89 11.68
N LYS A 178 5.37 -4.70 10.68
CA LYS A 178 6.29 -5.53 9.90
C LYS A 178 6.10 -5.31 8.40
N LEU A 179 7.11 -5.69 7.63
CA LEU A 179 7.06 -5.73 6.18
C LEU A 179 6.71 -7.15 5.72
N HIS A 180 5.85 -7.25 4.72
CA HIS A 180 5.45 -8.47 4.07
C HIS A 180 5.95 -8.47 2.63
N HIS A 181 6.56 -9.56 2.21
CA HIS A 181 7.07 -9.71 0.85
C HIS A 181 5.96 -10.21 -0.08
N GLY A 182 5.74 -9.55 -1.22
CA GLY A 182 4.93 -10.09 -2.31
C GLY A 182 4.31 -9.05 -3.24
N ASN A 183 4.30 -9.38 -4.54
CA ASN A 183 3.68 -8.59 -5.60
C ASN A 183 2.16 -8.45 -5.43
N SER A 184 1.51 -9.32 -4.66
CA SER A 184 0.09 -9.19 -4.26
C SER A 184 -0.17 -7.84 -3.59
N PHE A 185 0.72 -7.40 -2.69
CA PHE A 185 0.56 -6.15 -1.94
C PHE A 185 0.88 -4.92 -2.80
N ALA A 186 1.88 -5.03 -3.67
CA ALA A 186 2.17 -4.04 -4.72
C ALA A 186 0.94 -3.81 -5.62
N CYS A 187 0.37 -4.91 -6.12
CA CYS A 187 -0.81 -4.91 -6.97
C CYS A 187 -2.02 -4.30 -6.26
N ALA A 188 -2.21 -4.62 -4.97
CA ALA A 188 -3.28 -4.09 -4.15
C ALA A 188 -3.15 -2.57 -3.92
N MET A 189 -1.93 -2.09 -3.66
CA MET A 189 -1.65 -0.66 -3.57
C MET A 189 -1.97 0.06 -4.88
N VAL A 190 -1.51 -0.45 -6.02
CA VAL A 190 -1.84 0.11 -7.35
C VAL A 190 -3.34 0.12 -7.60
N THR A 191 -4.02 -0.97 -7.26
CA THR A 191 -5.48 -1.09 -7.39
C THR A 191 -6.19 0.00 -6.59
N GLY A 192 -5.82 0.17 -5.31
CA GLY A 192 -6.37 1.23 -4.47
C GLY A 192 -6.10 2.63 -5.04
N LEU A 193 -4.88 2.88 -5.52
CA LEU A 193 -4.49 4.16 -6.13
C LEU A 193 -5.30 4.51 -7.38
N LEU A 194 -5.43 3.56 -8.31
CA LEU A 194 -6.16 3.77 -9.57
C LEU A 194 -7.67 3.83 -9.35
N SER A 195 -8.19 3.16 -8.32
CA SER A 195 -9.61 3.20 -7.97
C SER A 195 -10.12 4.58 -7.53
N ARG A 196 -9.23 5.54 -7.26
CA ARG A 196 -9.60 6.93 -6.95
C ARG A 196 -10.07 7.72 -8.17
N GLY A 197 -9.83 7.21 -9.39
CA GLY A 197 -10.35 7.81 -10.62
C GLY A 197 -9.72 9.16 -11.01
N GLU A 198 -8.46 9.43 -10.65
CA GLU A 198 -7.77 10.63 -11.13
C GLU A 198 -7.52 10.57 -12.65
N ALA A 199 -7.67 11.71 -13.35
CA ALA A 199 -7.61 11.78 -14.82
C ALA A 199 -6.24 11.39 -15.42
N GLY A 200 -6.28 10.77 -16.59
CA GLY A 200 -5.11 10.39 -17.41
C GLY A 200 -4.62 8.95 -17.20
N ASP A 201 -3.75 8.49 -18.12
CA ASP A 201 -3.18 7.14 -18.05
C ASP A 201 -2.41 6.93 -16.74
N TYR A 202 -2.78 5.86 -16.03
CA TYR A 202 -2.23 5.46 -14.72
C TYR A 202 -2.41 6.48 -13.59
N GLY A 203 -3.30 7.47 -13.74
CA GLY A 203 -3.76 8.39 -12.69
C GLY A 203 -2.69 8.84 -11.69
N LEU A 204 -2.95 8.64 -10.39
CA LEU A 204 -2.05 9.04 -9.30
C LEU A 204 -0.68 8.33 -9.33
N VAL A 205 -0.59 7.13 -9.93
CA VAL A 205 0.69 6.39 -10.04
C VAL A 205 1.66 7.14 -10.95
N ASN A 206 1.20 7.64 -12.10
CA ASN A 206 2.02 8.44 -13.01
C ASN A 206 2.43 9.78 -12.38
N ALA A 207 1.51 10.42 -11.64
CA ALA A 207 1.81 11.64 -10.90
C ALA A 207 2.86 11.39 -9.81
N PHE A 208 2.77 10.29 -9.08
CA PHE A 208 3.76 9.89 -8.09
C PHE A 208 5.12 9.66 -8.74
N GLN A 209 5.17 8.87 -9.82
CA GLN A 209 6.41 8.56 -10.55
C GLN A 209 7.23 9.81 -10.89
N LYS A 210 6.54 10.89 -11.31
CA LYS A 210 7.14 12.16 -11.75
C LYS A 210 7.45 13.13 -10.60
N SER A 211 7.04 12.81 -9.37
CA SER A 211 7.18 13.69 -8.21
C SER A 211 8.47 13.44 -7.43
N SER A 212 8.83 14.38 -6.54
CA SER A 212 9.92 14.21 -5.57
C SER A 212 9.64 13.13 -4.52
N LEU A 213 8.38 12.68 -4.38
CA LEU A 213 8.00 11.60 -3.45
C LEU A 213 8.48 10.22 -3.93
N ASN A 214 8.82 10.07 -5.22
CA ASN A 214 9.28 8.81 -5.81
C ASN A 214 10.78 8.54 -5.56
N ARG A 215 11.23 8.79 -4.32
CA ARG A 215 12.59 8.57 -3.87
C ARG A 215 12.56 8.06 -2.44
N TYR A 216 13.46 7.15 -2.12
CA TYR A 216 13.70 6.77 -0.74
C TYR A 216 14.32 7.94 0.02
N TYR A 217 13.92 8.09 1.28
CA TYR A 217 14.50 9.12 2.13
C TYR A 217 15.93 8.72 2.49
N PRO A 218 16.95 9.53 2.16
CA PRO A 218 18.34 9.18 2.40
C PRO A 218 18.66 9.27 3.90
N TYR A 219 18.64 8.14 4.61
CA TYR A 219 18.85 8.13 6.07
C TYR A 219 20.20 8.74 6.50
N GLN A 220 21.20 8.69 5.63
CA GLN A 220 22.51 9.32 5.88
C GLN A 220 22.39 10.84 6.04
N GLU A 221 21.47 11.48 5.30
CA GLU A 221 21.17 12.91 5.47
C GLU A 221 20.45 13.22 6.78
N LEU A 222 19.66 12.28 7.31
CA LEU A 222 18.99 12.47 8.60
C LEU A 222 19.98 12.67 9.74
N LYS A 223 21.12 11.97 9.66
CA LYS A 223 22.16 12.00 10.69
C LYS A 223 22.94 13.32 10.72
N THR A 224 22.92 14.10 9.64
CA THR A 224 23.62 15.39 9.58
C THR A 224 22.76 16.55 10.08
N LYS A 225 21.44 16.35 10.24
CA LYS A 225 20.46 17.38 10.60
C LYS A 225 20.14 17.37 12.10
N LYS A 226 19.77 18.53 12.66
CA LYS A 226 19.25 18.59 14.04
C LYS A 226 17.83 18.03 14.06
N CYS A 227 17.66 16.89 14.70
CA CYS A 227 16.41 16.14 14.67
C CYS A 227 15.64 16.27 16.00
N TYR A 228 14.33 16.51 15.90
CA TYR A 228 13.35 16.33 16.97
C TYR A 228 12.72 14.95 16.81
N PHE A 229 13.09 14.01 17.67
CA PHE A 229 12.66 12.62 17.57
C PHE A 229 11.56 12.33 18.59
N LEU A 230 10.38 11.94 18.10
CA LEU A 230 9.28 11.47 18.93
C LEU A 230 9.10 9.96 18.78
N SER A 231 9.06 9.25 19.91
CA SER A 231 8.75 7.81 19.93
C SER A 231 7.67 7.47 20.94
N ASN A 232 6.78 6.50 20.68
CA ASN A 232 5.90 5.97 21.73
C ASN A 232 6.64 5.06 22.75
N ARG A 233 7.88 4.67 22.45
CA ARG A 233 8.71 3.78 23.28
C ARG A 233 10.15 4.31 23.46
N PRO A 234 10.33 5.54 23.97
CA PRO A 234 11.65 6.19 23.99
C PRO A 234 12.64 5.52 24.95
N GLU A 235 12.14 4.80 25.95
CA GLU A 235 12.90 4.13 27.00
C GLU A 235 13.45 2.76 26.55
N GLU A 236 12.99 2.20 25.42
CA GLU A 236 13.46 0.90 24.95
C GLU A 236 14.89 0.97 24.41
N PHE A 237 15.74 0.06 24.89
CA PHE A 237 17.16 0.01 24.51
C PHE A 237 17.39 -0.13 22.99
N LEU A 238 16.65 -1.01 22.31
CA LEU A 238 16.77 -1.18 20.86
C LEU A 238 16.31 0.06 20.10
N GLN A 239 15.32 0.78 20.63
CA GLN A 239 14.84 2.03 20.04
C GLN A 239 15.86 3.16 20.21
N GLN A 240 16.49 3.27 21.38
CA GLN A 240 17.60 4.21 21.61
C GLN A 240 18.78 3.94 20.69
N LYS A 241 19.16 2.66 20.54
CA LYS A 241 20.24 2.25 19.64
C LYS A 241 19.89 2.59 18.18
N PHE A 242 18.67 2.32 17.75
CA PHE A 242 18.18 2.70 16.43
C PHE A 242 18.26 4.22 16.21
N ALA A 243 17.70 5.01 17.13
CA ALA A 243 17.70 6.48 17.03
C ALA A 243 19.12 7.05 16.92
N ALA A 244 20.07 6.56 17.74
CA ALA A 244 21.48 6.97 17.70
C ALA A 244 22.21 6.54 16.41
N GLN A 245 21.77 5.45 15.77
CA GLN A 245 22.36 5.00 14.50
C GLN A 245 21.94 5.89 13.33
N ILE A 246 20.65 6.26 13.26
CA ILE A 246 20.04 6.89 12.08
C ILE A 246 19.88 8.40 12.19
N THR A 247 19.99 8.98 13.38
CA THR A 247 19.78 10.43 13.61
C THR A 247 20.86 11.04 14.48
N ASN A 248 21.01 12.36 14.42
CA ASN A 248 21.64 13.16 15.46
C ASN A 248 20.55 13.89 16.26
N ALA A 249 19.71 13.12 16.94
CA ALA A 249 18.58 13.64 17.70
C ALA A 249 19.06 14.62 18.78
N ALA A 250 18.69 15.88 18.65
CA ALA A 250 18.93 16.91 19.67
C ALA A 250 17.84 16.86 20.76
N VAL A 251 16.65 16.39 20.41
CA VAL A 251 15.60 15.99 21.36
C VAL A 251 15.13 14.59 21.00
N TYR A 252 14.96 13.78 22.04
CA TYR A 252 14.41 12.44 21.95
C TYR A 252 13.46 12.21 23.12
N GLU A 253 12.16 12.20 22.84
CA GLU A 253 11.14 12.11 23.90
C GLU A 253 9.92 11.27 23.49
N LYS A 254 9.03 11.06 24.49
CA LYS A 254 7.81 10.30 24.29
C LYS A 254 6.83 11.07 23.40
N PHE A 255 6.27 10.42 22.39
CA PHE A 255 5.16 10.96 21.62
C PHE A 255 3.97 11.20 22.56
N ARG A 256 3.46 12.44 22.60
CA ARG A 256 2.33 12.85 23.42
C ARG A 256 1.48 13.88 22.66
N PRO A 257 0.14 13.82 22.74
CA PRO A 257 -0.74 14.75 22.03
C PRO A 257 -0.49 16.22 22.35
N GLU A 258 -0.11 16.53 23.59
CA GLU A 258 0.16 17.88 24.07
C GLU A 258 1.31 18.57 23.29
N ILE A 259 2.24 17.78 22.74
CA ILE A 259 3.31 18.30 21.86
C ILE A 259 2.69 18.84 20.57
N LEU A 260 1.77 18.09 19.97
CA LEU A 260 1.08 18.49 18.75
C LEU A 260 0.14 19.67 19.00
N GLU A 261 -0.53 19.72 20.15
CA GLU A 261 -1.36 20.86 20.58
C GLU A 261 -0.52 22.14 20.68
N LYS A 262 0.67 22.07 21.30
CA LYS A 262 1.59 23.21 21.37
C LYS A 262 2.00 23.70 19.99
N TRP A 263 2.40 22.79 19.10
CA TRP A 263 2.80 23.15 17.72
C TRP A 263 1.64 23.71 16.90
N ASN A 264 0.42 23.23 17.11
CA ASN A 264 -0.77 23.78 16.48
C ASN A 264 -1.21 25.12 17.08
N GLY A 265 -0.89 25.38 18.35
CA GLY A 265 -1.11 26.66 19.04
C GLY A 265 -0.14 27.77 18.64
N GLY A 266 0.70 27.56 17.62
CA GLY A 266 1.64 28.57 17.10
C GLY A 266 3.04 28.54 17.72
N ASN A 267 3.35 27.57 18.58
CA ASN A 267 4.72 27.37 19.04
C ASN A 267 5.56 26.79 17.90
N GLU A 268 6.55 27.54 17.43
CA GLU A 268 7.46 27.05 16.40
C GLU A 268 8.33 25.90 16.92
N ILE A 269 8.65 24.96 16.02
CA ILE A 269 9.63 23.90 16.28
C ILE A 269 11.05 24.48 16.11
N GLU A 270 11.42 25.44 16.95
CA GLU A 270 12.68 26.19 16.82
C GLU A 270 13.92 25.32 17.06
N GLY A 271 15.00 25.57 16.31
CA GLY A 271 16.29 24.91 16.53
C GLY A 271 16.47 23.51 15.93
N TYR A 272 15.43 22.96 15.29
CA TYR A 272 15.48 21.64 14.62
C TYR A 272 15.17 21.77 13.12
N ASP A 273 15.86 20.99 12.30
CA ASP A 273 15.66 20.97 10.84
C ASP A 273 14.62 19.91 10.45
N THR A 274 14.60 18.80 11.20
CA THR A 274 13.78 17.61 10.92
C THR A 274 12.97 17.20 12.14
N VAL A 275 11.74 16.76 11.90
CA VAL A 275 10.89 16.04 12.87
C VAL A 275 10.80 14.58 12.43
N PHE A 276 11.23 13.67 13.30
CA PHE A 276 11.15 12.23 13.07
C PHE A 276 10.11 11.59 13.99
N ILE A 277 9.08 10.99 13.41
CA ILE A 277 7.99 10.34 14.13
C ILE A 277 8.14 8.81 14.05
N ASP A 278 8.35 8.18 15.20
CA ASP A 278 8.43 6.74 15.37
C ASP A 278 7.28 6.23 16.24
N HIS A 279 6.32 5.57 15.63
CA HIS A 279 5.16 5.05 16.35
C HIS A 279 4.75 3.69 15.80
N ASP A 280 5.02 2.60 16.52
CA ASP A 280 4.77 1.24 16.03
C ASP A 280 3.34 0.74 16.27
N CYS A 281 2.54 1.49 17.03
CA CYS A 281 1.13 1.22 17.23
C CYS A 281 0.26 2.13 16.36
N TYR A 282 -0.38 1.56 15.33
CA TYR A 282 -1.23 2.33 14.40
C TYR A 282 -2.50 2.86 15.08
N SER A 283 -3.21 2.03 15.82
CA SER A 283 -4.48 2.42 16.47
C SER A 283 -4.30 3.54 17.48
N ASP A 284 -3.13 3.64 18.10
CA ASP A 284 -2.78 4.69 19.06
C ASP A 284 -2.43 6.03 18.38
N ILE A 285 -1.66 6.02 17.27
CA ILE A 285 -1.33 7.28 16.57
C ILE A 285 -2.43 7.77 15.61
N PHE A 286 -3.25 6.86 15.07
CA PHE A 286 -4.23 7.18 14.02
C PHE A 286 -5.20 8.32 14.38
N PRO A 287 -5.75 8.42 15.62
CA PRO A 287 -6.60 9.54 16.02
C PRO A 287 -5.94 10.92 15.85
N TYR A 288 -4.60 11.00 15.95
CA TYR A 288 -3.85 12.25 15.86
C TYR A 288 -3.41 12.62 14.44
N LYS A 289 -3.78 11.82 13.44
CA LYS A 289 -3.36 12.01 12.03
C LYS A 289 -3.71 13.40 11.48
N ASN A 290 -4.90 13.93 11.80
CA ASN A 290 -5.30 15.28 11.38
C ASN A 290 -4.52 16.39 12.11
N MET A 291 -4.22 16.20 13.40
CA MET A 291 -3.40 17.14 14.17
C MET A 291 -1.98 17.19 13.60
N LEU A 292 -1.40 16.04 13.25
CA LEU A 292 -0.09 15.96 12.58
C LEU A 292 -0.08 16.68 11.23
N LEU A 293 -1.13 16.53 10.42
CA LEU A 293 -1.29 17.30 9.17
C LEU A 293 -1.29 18.80 9.42
N ASN A 294 -1.96 19.27 10.47
CA ASN A 294 -1.97 20.69 10.82
C ASN A 294 -0.60 21.16 11.32
N CYS A 295 0.10 20.37 12.14
CA CYS A 295 1.46 20.70 12.58
C CYS A 295 2.39 20.86 11.38
N MET A 296 2.30 19.94 10.42
CA MET A 296 3.05 19.99 9.17
C MET A 296 2.75 21.25 8.35
N LYS A 297 1.47 21.60 8.19
CA LYS A 297 1.06 22.82 7.47
C LYS A 297 1.59 24.10 8.12
N ASN A 298 1.65 24.14 9.44
CA ASN A 298 2.18 25.29 10.17
C ASN A 298 3.71 25.35 10.16
N ASN A 299 4.39 24.27 9.76
CA ASN A 299 5.85 24.12 9.82
C ASN A 299 6.43 23.65 8.48
N LEU A 300 6.05 24.28 7.36
CA LEU A 300 6.43 23.87 6.00
C LEU A 300 7.94 23.87 5.71
N ARG A 301 8.73 24.59 6.51
CA ARG A 301 10.20 24.63 6.38
C ARG A 301 10.90 23.43 7.02
N LYS A 302 10.19 22.64 7.83
CA LYS A 302 10.73 21.46 8.51
C LYS A 302 10.59 20.24 7.62
N GLU A 303 11.55 19.34 7.72
CA GLU A 303 11.42 18.02 7.12
C GLU A 303 10.65 17.10 8.05
N TRP A 304 9.70 16.35 7.52
CA TRP A 304 8.87 15.44 8.30
C TRP A 304 9.09 14.01 7.82
N VAL A 305 9.61 13.17 8.71
CA VAL A 305 9.97 11.78 8.43
C VAL A 305 9.20 10.85 9.36
N PHE A 306 8.46 9.91 8.78
CA PHE A 306 7.70 8.91 9.52
C PHE A 306 8.36 7.54 9.38
N ARG A 307 8.58 6.82 10.50
CA ARG A 307 9.10 5.45 10.44
C ARG A 307 8.09 4.45 9.89
N TYR A 308 6.81 4.66 10.16
CA TYR A 308 5.74 3.77 9.73
C TYR A 308 4.75 4.54 8.83
N PRO A 309 4.16 3.90 7.81
CA PRO A 309 3.33 4.56 6.81
C PRO A 309 1.92 4.85 7.34
N LEU A 310 1.85 5.87 8.21
CA LEU A 310 0.62 6.46 8.73
C LEU A 310 -0.17 7.17 7.63
N PHE A 311 0.55 7.87 6.74
CA PHE A 311 0.00 8.52 5.55
C PHE A 311 0.15 7.60 4.35
N ASN A 312 -0.96 7.33 3.67
CA ASN A 312 -0.97 6.55 2.44
C ASN A 312 -0.39 7.37 1.27
N LEU A 313 -0.16 6.75 0.12
CA LEU A 313 0.47 7.42 -1.01
C LEU A 313 -0.39 8.57 -1.55
N SER A 314 -1.71 8.37 -1.62
CA SER A 314 -2.66 9.38 -2.05
C SER A 314 -2.63 10.65 -1.18
N GLU A 315 -2.59 10.49 0.14
CA GLU A 315 -2.53 11.58 1.12
C GLU A 315 -1.22 12.35 1.00
N ARG A 316 -0.09 11.64 0.87
CA ARG A 316 1.23 12.26 0.66
C ARG A 316 1.25 13.08 -0.63
N MET A 317 0.68 12.54 -1.71
CA MET A 317 0.56 13.24 -3.00
C MET A 317 -0.36 14.46 -2.90
N SER A 318 -1.51 14.33 -2.26
CA SER A 318 -2.45 15.45 -2.02
C SER A 318 -1.78 16.56 -1.21
N PHE A 319 -1.08 16.20 -0.13
CA PHE A 319 -0.37 17.16 0.69
C PHE A 319 0.72 17.90 -0.08
N PHE A 320 1.51 17.18 -0.87
CA PHE A 320 2.55 17.74 -1.73
C PHE A 320 1.98 18.69 -2.79
N ARG A 321 0.87 18.32 -3.46
CA ARG A 321 0.21 19.19 -4.46
C ARG A 321 -0.26 20.51 -3.83
N ASN A 322 -0.80 20.45 -2.62
CA ASN A 322 -1.41 21.62 -1.96
C ASN A 322 -0.39 22.52 -1.25
N HIS A 323 0.70 21.97 -0.70
CA HIS A 323 1.62 22.73 0.16
C HIS A 323 3.08 22.69 -0.33
N ARG A 324 3.39 21.97 -1.42
CA ARG A 324 4.74 21.77 -1.96
C ARG A 324 5.73 21.17 -0.96
N MET A 325 5.22 20.47 0.06
CA MET A 325 6.00 19.81 1.11
C MET A 325 5.90 18.30 0.97
N VAL A 326 7.03 17.62 1.13
CA VAL A 326 7.12 16.15 1.08
C VAL A 326 6.93 15.58 2.48
N ILE A 327 5.96 14.68 2.63
CA ILE A 327 5.87 13.79 3.80
C ILE A 327 6.75 12.57 3.50
N SER A 328 7.90 12.49 4.15
CA SER A 328 8.87 11.43 3.94
C SER A 328 8.50 10.19 4.73
N GLN A 329 8.57 9.04 4.07
CA GLN A 329 8.48 7.73 4.71
C GLN A 329 9.89 7.18 4.81
N PHE A 330 10.31 6.83 6.03
CA PHE A 330 11.57 6.17 6.27
C PHE A 330 11.48 4.72 5.80
N PHE A 331 12.39 4.33 4.94
CA PHE A 331 12.67 2.96 4.55
C PHE A 331 14.17 2.78 4.72
N LEU A 332 14.58 1.71 5.40
CA LEU A 332 15.99 1.34 5.53
C LEU A 332 16.44 0.53 4.32
#